data_AF-A0A3N5TEM4-F1
#
_entry.id   AF-A0A3N5TEM4-F1
#
_cell.length_a   1.000
_cell.length_b   1.000
_cell.length_c   1.000
_cell.angle_alpha   90.00
_cell.angle_beta   90.00
_cell.angle_gamma   90.00
#
_symmetry.space_group_name_H-M   'P 1'
#
loop_
_entity.id
_entity.type
_entity.pdbx_description
1 polymer ?
#
loop_
_entity_poly.entity_id
_entity_poly.type
_entity_poly.pdbx_seq_one_letter_code
_entity_poly.pdbx_strand_id
1 'polypeptide(L)'
;MKNISPQRVPFLFLLGFCFLLFFANLGQWDLWNPDEPRYAQVSREMVNRGDWVLMHFNGEIYPDKPPLFFWLVAFSSCLWNGFHSFSVRFPSAFFG
;
A
#
# COMPACT_ATOMS: atom_id res chain seq x y z
N MET A 1 -26.21 -24.60 6.70
CA MET A 1 -26.11 -23.12 6.55
C MET A 1 -25.97 -22.54 7.95
N LYS A 2 -24.82 -21.95 8.32
CA LYS A 2 -24.62 -21.39 9.67
C LYS A 2 -25.50 -20.15 9.81
N ASN A 3 -26.54 -20.22 10.64
CA ASN A 3 -27.36 -19.07 11.00
C ASN A 3 -26.44 -18.01 11.64
N ILE A 4 -26.30 -16.87 10.97
CA ILE A 4 -25.60 -15.71 11.51
C ILE A 4 -26.46 -15.22 12.67
N SER A 5 -25.95 -15.32 13.90
CA SER A 5 -26.68 -14.83 15.08
C SER A 5 -26.97 -13.33 14.93
N PRO A 6 -28.17 -12.84 15.27
CA PRO A 6 -28.58 -11.44 15.05
C PRO A 6 -27.58 -10.43 15.61
N GLN A 7 -26.92 -10.74 16.73
CA GLN A 7 -25.88 -9.88 17.33
C GLN A 7 -24.61 -9.67 16.49
N ARG A 8 -24.36 -10.48 15.45
CA ARG A 8 -23.19 -10.34 14.55
C ARG A 8 -23.46 -9.44 13.36
N VAL A 9 -24.73 -9.17 13.04
CA VAL A 9 -25.11 -8.36 11.87
C VAL A 9 -24.53 -6.94 11.94
N PRO A 10 -24.59 -6.21 13.09
CA PRO A 10 -24.00 -4.88 13.18
C PRO A 10 -22.48 -4.89 12.99
N PHE A 11 -21.80 -5.93 13.50
CA PHE A 11 -20.35 -6.07 13.34
C PHE A 11 -19.95 -6.31 11.89
N LEU A 12 -20.67 -7.21 11.19
CA LEU A 12 -20.44 -7.45 9.76
C LEU A 12 -20.75 -6.21 8.92
N PHE A 13 -21.79 -5.46 9.28
CA PHE A 13 -22.10 -4.20 8.63
C PHE A 13 -20.98 -3.17 8.82
N LEU A 14 -20.49 -3.00 10.06
CA LEU A 14 -19.37 -2.11 10.35
C LEU A 14 -18.11 -2.52 9.60
N LEU A 15 -17.77 -3.81 9.59
CA LEU A 15 -16.62 -4.32 8.85
C LEU A 15 -16.74 -4.02 7.35
N GLY A 16 -17.92 -4.25 6.76
CA GLY A 16 -18.19 -3.94 5.36
C GLY A 16 -18.13 -2.43 5.08
N PHE A 17 -18.62 -1.60 6.00
CA PHE A 17 -18.56 -0.16 5.88
C PHE A 17 -17.12 0.37 5.94
N CYS A 18 -16.30 -0.11 6.90
CA CYS A 18 -14.88 0.19 6.96
C CYS A 18 -14.16 -0.24 5.68
N PHE A 19 -14.40 -1.47 5.21
CA PHE A 19 -13.81 -1.96 3.97
C PHE A 19 -14.12 -1.04 2.79
N LEU A 20 -15.38 -0.59 2.65
CA LEU A 20 -15.75 0.36 1.61
C LEU A 20 -15.00 1.70 1.76
N LEU A 21 -14.90 2.24 2.98
CA LEU A 21 -14.21 3.52 3.20
C LEU A 21 -12.71 3.47 2.86
N PHE A 22 -12.01 2.39 3.21
CA PHE A 22 -10.57 2.28 2.98
C PHE A 22 -10.21 1.90 1.54
N PHE A 23 -11.04 1.11 0.86
CA PHE A 23 -10.72 0.57 -0.47
C PHE A 23 -11.47 1.24 -1.63
N ALA A 24 -12.53 2.00 -1.38
CA ALA A 24 -13.23 2.73 -2.44
C ALA A 24 -12.28 3.75 -3.11
N ASN A 25 -12.23 3.72 -4.45
CA ASN A 25 -11.44 4.63 -5.29
C ASN A 25 -9.92 4.63 -5.07
N LEU A 26 -9.36 3.64 -4.35
CA LEU A 26 -7.95 3.60 -3.99
C LEU A 26 -6.99 3.74 -5.19
N GLY A 27 -7.37 3.17 -6.34
CA GLY A 27 -6.58 3.21 -7.57
C GLY A 27 -7.05 4.17 -8.65
N GLN A 28 -8.09 4.98 -8.43
CA GLN A 28 -8.74 5.74 -9.51
C GLN A 28 -7.99 7.01 -9.92
N TRP A 29 -7.15 7.54 -9.04
CA TRP A 29 -6.39 8.77 -9.26
C TRP A 29 -4.90 8.48 -9.29
N ASP A 30 -4.15 9.27 -10.05
CA ASP A 30 -2.69 9.23 -10.07
C ASP A 30 -2.08 9.50 -8.69
N LEU A 31 -0.82 9.11 -8.54
CA LEU A 31 -0.06 9.30 -7.31
C LEU A 31 0.08 10.79 -6.98
N TRP A 32 -0.21 11.14 -5.72
CA TRP A 32 -0.25 12.52 -5.24
C TRP A 32 1.14 13.03 -4.86
N ASN A 33 1.57 14.11 -5.51
CA ASN A 33 2.87 14.73 -5.25
C ASN A 33 2.92 15.39 -3.86
N PRO A 34 4.10 15.43 -3.19
CA PRO A 34 5.39 14.88 -3.62
C PRO A 34 5.65 13.45 -3.10
N ASP A 35 4.86 12.98 -2.13
CA ASP A 35 5.22 11.82 -1.32
C ASP A 35 4.93 10.50 -2.01
N GLU A 36 3.74 10.32 -2.60
CA GLU A 36 3.35 9.02 -3.14
C GLU A 36 4.23 8.59 -4.32
N PRO A 37 4.54 9.46 -5.31
CA PRO A 37 5.47 9.11 -6.39
C PRO A 37 6.88 8.85 -5.87
N ARG A 38 7.34 9.59 -4.86
CA ARG A 38 8.66 9.39 -4.25
C ARG A 38 8.77 8.01 -3.62
N TYR A 39 7.82 7.63 -2.76
CA TYR A 39 7.88 6.33 -2.10
C TYR A 39 7.68 5.17 -3.07
N ALA A 40 6.83 5.35 -4.09
CA ALA A 40 6.72 4.40 -5.18
C ALA A 40 8.05 4.22 -5.93
N GLN A 41 8.75 5.31 -6.22
CA GLN A 41 10.04 5.27 -6.92
C GLN A 41 11.16 4.64 -6.07
N VAL A 42 11.26 5.00 -4.78
CA VAL A 42 12.24 4.38 -3.87
C VAL A 42 12.00 2.88 -3.77
N SER A 43 10.74 2.47 -3.58
CA SER A 43 10.38 1.05 -3.48
C SER A 43 10.65 0.31 -4.80
N ARG A 44 10.43 0.96 -5.95
CA ARG A 44 10.78 0.43 -7.28
C ARG A 44 12.28 0.26 -7.43
N GLU A 45 13.09 1.21 -6.99
CA GLU A 45 14.55 1.11 -7.03
C GLU A 45 15.07 -0.02 -6.14
N MET A 46 14.47 -0.24 -4.96
CA MET A 46 14.81 -1.37 -4.10
C MET A 46 14.60 -2.72 -4.82
N VAL A 47 13.45 -2.89 -5.47
CA VAL A 47 13.14 -4.11 -6.25
C VAL A 47 14.11 -4.26 -7.42
N ASN A 48 14.35 -3.20 -8.18
CA ASN A 48 15.19 -3.25 -9.37
C ASN A 48 16.68 -3.46 -9.06
N ARG A 49 17.18 -2.88 -7.96
CA ARG A 49 18.58 -3.01 -7.53
C ARG A 49 18.83 -4.29 -6.74
N GLY A 50 17.79 -4.86 -6.11
CA GLY A 50 17.93 -5.96 -5.16
C GLY A 50 18.55 -5.54 -3.83
N ASP A 51 18.72 -4.23 -3.58
CA ASP A 51 19.16 -3.69 -2.30
C ASP A 51 17.95 -3.31 -1.46
N TRP A 52 17.70 -4.12 -0.43
CA TRP A 52 16.56 -3.96 0.46
C TRP A 52 16.91 -3.21 1.74
N VAL A 53 18.17 -2.81 1.92
CA VAL A 53 18.64 -2.12 3.13
C VAL A 53 18.96 -0.66 2.82
N LEU A 54 19.80 -0.40 1.81
CA LEU A 54 20.18 0.95 1.42
C LEU A 54 19.25 1.47 0.33
N MET A 55 18.36 2.37 0.73
CA MET A 55 17.36 2.95 -0.16
C MET A 55 17.97 4.01 -1.06
N HIS A 56 17.43 4.11 -2.28
CA HIS A 56 17.83 5.09 -3.26
C HIS A 56 16.60 5.81 -3.83
N PHE A 57 16.76 7.09 -4.18
CA PHE A 57 15.77 7.88 -4.88
C PHE A 57 16.44 8.58 -6.07
N ASN A 58 16.03 8.20 -7.28
CA ASN A 58 16.65 8.64 -8.53
C ASN A 58 18.18 8.37 -8.56
N GLY A 59 18.60 7.23 -8.00
CA GLY A 59 20.00 6.82 -7.97
C GLY A 59 20.85 7.39 -6.83
N GLU A 60 20.35 8.38 -6.09
CA GLU A 60 21.02 8.93 -4.91
C GLU A 60 20.58 8.21 -3.63
N ILE A 61 21.45 8.15 -2.61
CA ILE A 61 21.11 7.52 -1.33
C ILE A 61 19.95 8.28 -0.67
N TYR A 62 18.96 7.54 -0.20
CA TYR A 62 17.76 8.06 0.48
C TYR A 62 17.73 7.61 1.96
N PRO A 63 18.38 8.35 2.89
CA PRO A 63 18.54 7.93 4.28
C PRO A 63 17.42 8.43 5.23
N ASP A 64 16.44 9.18 4.71
CA ASP A 64 15.48 9.94 5.53
C ASP A 64 14.57 9.06 6.41
N LYS A 65 14.30 7.81 6.02
CA LYS A 65 13.27 6.95 6.60
C LYS A 65 13.74 5.51 6.78
N PRO A 66 13.16 4.74 7.71
CA PRO A 66 13.41 3.30 7.78
C PRO A 66 12.75 2.56 6.60
N PRO A 67 13.28 1.39 6.20
CA PRO A 67 12.87 0.71 4.97
C PRO A 67 11.54 -0.04 5.04
N LEU A 68 10.97 -0.24 6.25
CA LEU A 68 9.79 -1.08 6.46
C LEU A 68 8.60 -0.70 5.55
N PHE A 69 8.29 0.59 5.45
CA PHE A 69 7.17 1.03 4.61
C PHE A 69 7.43 0.73 3.12
N PHE A 70 8.68 0.94 2.67
CA PHE A 70 9.09 0.68 1.30
C PHE A 70 9.08 -0.83 0.98
N TRP A 71 9.38 -1.70 1.95
CA TRP A 71 9.20 -3.14 1.81
C TRP A 71 7.74 -3.52 1.57
N LEU A 72 6.81 -2.92 2.32
CA LEU A 72 5.38 -3.19 2.14
C LEU A 72 4.89 -2.70 0.77
N VAL A 73 5.31 -1.52 0.34
CA VAL A 73 4.98 -0.98 -0.99
C VAL A 73 5.58 -1.86 -2.08
N ALA A 74 6.86 -2.22 -1.99
CA ALA A 74 7.52 -3.12 -2.94
C ALA A 74 6.82 -4.48 -3.02
N PHE A 75 6.53 -5.11 -1.89
CA PHE A 75 5.81 -6.38 -1.84
C PHE A 75 4.41 -6.28 -2.45
N SER A 76 3.66 -5.24 -2.10
CA SER A 76 2.33 -4.97 -2.67
C SER A 76 2.40 -4.74 -4.18
N SER A 77 3.35 -3.94 -4.66
CA SER A 77 3.54 -3.69 -6.08
C SER A 77 3.99 -4.94 -6.85
N CYS A 78 4.79 -5.82 -6.25
CA CYS A 78 5.09 -7.13 -6.83
C CYS A 78 3.86 -8.03 -6.88
N LEU A 79 3.04 -8.06 -5.81
CA LEU A 79 1.82 -8.87 -5.74
C LEU A 79 0.78 -8.43 -6.79
N TRP A 80 0.64 -7.12 -7.01
CA TRP A 80 -0.30 -6.53 -7.95
C TRP A 80 0.31 -6.24 -9.33
N ASN A 81 1.49 -6.78 -9.62
CA ASN A 81 2.17 -6.70 -10.92
C ASN A 81 2.39 -5.28 -11.47
N GLY A 82 2.82 -4.35 -10.60
CA GLY A 82 3.23 -3.02 -11.02
C GLY A 82 3.19 -1.98 -9.90
N PHE A 83 3.87 -0.86 -10.13
CA PHE A 83 3.86 0.33 -9.27
C PHE A 83 2.85 1.35 -9.79
N HIS A 84 1.58 1.12 -9.50
CA HIS A 84 0.46 2.00 -9.85
C HIS A 84 -0.30 2.40 -8.58
N SER A 85 -1.21 3.37 -8.70
CA SER A 85 -1.89 4.00 -7.56
C SER A 85 -2.47 3.01 -6.54
N PHE A 86 -3.18 1.98 -7.01
CA PHE A 86 -3.73 0.95 -6.13
C PHE A 86 -2.66 0.18 -5.35
N SER A 87 -1.60 -0.31 -6.01
CA SER A 87 -0.62 -1.17 -5.35
C SER A 87 0.24 -0.39 -4.34
N VAL A 88 0.53 0.88 -4.64
CA VAL A 88 1.29 1.76 -3.75
C VAL A 88 0.49 2.12 -2.49
N ARG A 89 -0.82 2.33 -2.62
CA ARG A 89 -1.70 2.72 -1.50
C ARG A 89 -2.27 1.53 -0.72
N PHE A 90 -2.25 0.32 -1.30
CA PHE A 90 -2.80 -0.89 -0.68
C PHE A 90 -2.26 -1.15 0.74
N PRO A 91 -0.94 -1.07 1.03
CA PRO A 91 -0.45 -1.23 2.40
C PRO A 91 -1.10 -0.27 3.39
N SER A 92 -1.20 1.01 3.04
CA SER A 92 -1.82 2.03 3.88
C SER A 92 -3.32 1.80 4.06
N ALA A 93 -4.03 1.34 3.02
CA ALA A 93 -5.46 1.04 3.12
C ALA A 93 -5.74 -0.22 3.98
N PHE A 94 -4.83 -1.19 3.97
CA PHE A 94 -4.99 -2.46 4.68
C PHE A 94 -4.58 -2.36 6.16
N PHE A 95 -3.52 -1.63 6.47
CA PHE A 95 -3.00 -1.45 7.83
C PHE A 95 -3.42 -0.14 8.50
N GLY A 96 -4.33 0.61 7.86
CA GLY A 96 -4.77 1.97 8.19
C GLY A 96 -4.96 2.28 9.66
#